data_AF-A0A1F3V4S2-F1
#
_entry.id   AF-A0A1F3V4S2-F1
#
_cell.length_a   1.000
_cell.length_b   1.000
_cell.length_c   1.000
_cell.angle_alpha   90.00
_cell.angle_beta   90.00
_cell.angle_gamma   90.00
#
_symmetry.space_group_name_H-M   'P 1'
#
loop_
_entity.id
_entity.type
_entity.pdbx_description
1 polymer ?
#
loop_
_entity_poly.entity_id
_entity_poly.type
_entity_poly.pdbx_seq_one_letter_code
_entity_poly.pdbx_strand_id
1 'polypeptide(L)'
;MTSAENFAQDKMMRLLSQGDTIPEKERSTILEEMADYLGLDHEEVKLANGRLPFWHYAKMLLKKEQMVIGFYDSSVKALNPFPDREGLPYPDPSLAGPERLFASGINAHIRHYLKLDTEREYHLLSHEVNHAWKMEETHAFNRQVGATDELRFGMALNPHMKIIIVHGNHDMVTPYFASKRLVSQMRLTPEQKKKISLKNFNGGHMFYTWEKSRQDFCTTIKKFVEE
;
A
#
# COMPACT_ATOMS: atom_id res chain seq x y z
N MET A 1 -15.86 -1.00 -4.18
CA MET A 1 -14.66 -1.81 -3.88
C MET A 1 -14.80 -3.25 -4.38
N THR A 2 -15.87 -3.98 -4.05
CA THR A 2 -16.05 -5.39 -4.46
C THR A 2 -15.91 -5.66 -5.96
N SER A 3 -16.41 -4.77 -6.83
CA SER A 3 -16.28 -4.93 -8.29
C SER A 3 -14.82 -4.93 -8.76
N ALA A 4 -14.02 -3.99 -8.25
CA ALA A 4 -12.59 -3.90 -8.59
C ALA A 4 -11.79 -5.06 -7.98
N GLU A 5 -12.14 -5.52 -6.78
CA GLU A 5 -11.54 -6.72 -6.17
C GLU A 5 -11.77 -7.98 -7.03
N ASN A 6 -13.01 -8.19 -7.48
CA ASN A 6 -13.35 -9.32 -8.35
C ASN A 6 -12.64 -9.23 -9.70
N PHE A 7 -12.62 -8.03 -10.31
CA PHE A 7 -11.85 -7.80 -11.54
C PHE A 7 -10.37 -8.18 -11.38
N ALA A 8 -9.76 -7.75 -10.27
CA ALA A 8 -8.36 -8.04 -9.96
C ALA A 8 -8.09 -9.54 -9.74
N GLN A 9 -9.03 -10.27 -9.12
CA GLN A 9 -8.89 -11.70 -8.82
C GLN A 9 -9.15 -12.59 -10.04
N ASP A 10 -10.09 -12.21 -10.90
CA ASP A 10 -10.56 -13.06 -11.98
C ASP A 10 -9.89 -12.66 -13.30
N LYS A 11 -10.32 -11.53 -13.87
CA LYS A 11 -9.95 -11.11 -15.22
C LYS A 11 -8.50 -10.64 -15.30
N MET A 12 -8.06 -9.80 -14.37
CA MET A 12 -6.68 -9.30 -14.34
C MET A 12 -5.68 -10.43 -14.08
N MET A 13 -6.00 -11.35 -13.15
CA MET A 13 -5.13 -12.51 -12.90
C MET A 13 -5.03 -13.41 -14.13
N ARG A 14 -6.14 -13.66 -14.83
CA ARG A 14 -6.14 -14.41 -16.09
C ARG A 14 -5.29 -13.72 -17.15
N LEU A 15 -5.46 -12.40 -17.34
CA LEU A 15 -4.65 -11.61 -18.26
C LEU A 15 -3.15 -11.75 -17.97
N LEU A 16 -2.74 -11.56 -16.71
CA LEU A 16 -1.34 -11.57 -16.33
C LEU A 16 -0.71 -12.97 -16.36
N SER A 17 -1.49 -14.02 -16.09
CA SER A 17 -1.01 -15.41 -16.09
C SER A 17 -1.01 -16.07 -17.48
N GLN A 18 -2.02 -15.80 -18.31
CA GLN A 18 -2.19 -16.44 -19.62
C GLN A 18 -1.60 -15.61 -20.77
N GLY A 19 -1.51 -14.28 -20.62
CA GLY A 19 -0.92 -13.39 -21.62
C GLY A 19 -1.54 -13.56 -23.01
N ASP A 20 -0.68 -13.76 -24.02
CA ASP A 20 -1.06 -13.82 -25.44
C ASP A 20 -1.77 -15.12 -25.84
N THR A 21 -1.92 -16.07 -24.91
CA THR A 21 -2.76 -17.25 -25.15
C THR A 21 -4.25 -16.93 -25.11
N ILE A 22 -4.63 -15.78 -24.53
CA ILE A 22 -6.00 -15.26 -24.56
C ILE A 22 -6.31 -14.72 -25.97
N PRO A 23 -7.45 -15.08 -26.59
CA PRO A 23 -7.85 -14.52 -27.88
C PRO A 23 -7.86 -12.99 -27.87
N GLU A 24 -7.35 -12.36 -28.94
CA GLU A 24 -7.17 -10.89 -29.03
C GLU A 24 -8.39 -10.09 -28.59
N LYS A 25 -9.57 -10.49 -29.08
CA LYS A 25 -10.83 -9.82 -28.78
C LYS A 25 -11.13 -9.82 -27.27
N GLU A 26 -10.92 -10.96 -26.61
CA GLU A 26 -11.13 -11.09 -25.17
C GLU A 26 -10.08 -10.31 -24.38
N ARG A 27 -8.81 -10.38 -24.81
CA ARG A 27 -7.72 -9.62 -24.20
C ARG A 27 -7.97 -8.11 -24.27
N SER A 28 -8.39 -7.59 -25.43
CA SER A 28 -8.73 -6.17 -25.61
C SER A 28 -9.86 -5.74 -24.68
N THR A 29 -10.92 -6.54 -24.53
CA THR A 29 -12.02 -6.24 -23.61
C THR A 29 -11.54 -6.16 -22.15
N ILE A 30 -10.65 -7.07 -21.72
CA ILE A 30 -10.10 -7.02 -20.35
C ILE A 30 -9.24 -5.75 -20.14
N LEU A 31 -8.45 -5.36 -21.14
CA LEU A 31 -7.61 -4.16 -21.08
C LEU A 31 -8.44 -2.86 -21.05
N GLU A 32 -9.53 -2.80 -21.81
CA GLU A 32 -10.48 -1.68 -21.80
C GLU A 32 -11.17 -1.55 -20.44
N GLU A 33 -11.65 -2.65 -19.88
CA GLU A 33 -12.25 -2.66 -18.54
C GLU A 33 -11.21 -2.28 -17.45
N MET A 34 -9.95 -2.72 -17.60
CA MET A 34 -8.86 -2.29 -16.74
C MET A 34 -8.64 -0.78 -16.79
N ALA A 35 -8.66 -0.19 -17.98
CA ALA A 35 -8.54 1.24 -18.17
C ALA A 35 -9.69 2.01 -17.50
N ASP A 36 -10.91 1.50 -17.58
CA ASP A 36 -12.07 2.08 -16.91
C ASP A 36 -11.94 2.06 -15.37
N TYR A 37 -11.44 0.95 -14.79
CA TYR A 37 -11.17 0.87 -13.35
C TYR A 37 -10.06 1.83 -12.91
N LEU A 38 -9.04 2.02 -13.73
CA LEU A 38 -7.92 2.92 -13.44
C LEU A 38 -8.27 4.38 -13.74
N GLY A 39 -9.27 4.66 -14.58
CA GLY A 39 -9.52 5.99 -15.10
C GLY A 39 -8.39 6.51 -16.01
N LEU A 40 -7.66 5.59 -16.66
CA LEU A 40 -6.58 5.91 -17.59
C LEU A 40 -7.06 5.82 -19.04
N ASP A 41 -6.25 6.38 -19.94
CA ASP A 41 -6.49 6.24 -21.38
C ASP A 41 -6.38 4.77 -21.81
N HIS A 42 -7.31 4.32 -22.66
CA HIS A 42 -7.37 2.93 -23.12
C HIS A 42 -6.12 2.53 -23.89
N GLU A 43 -5.57 3.42 -24.72
CA GLU A 43 -4.38 3.14 -25.51
C GLU A 43 -3.13 3.03 -24.63
N GLU A 44 -3.05 3.81 -23.54
CA GLU A 44 -1.97 3.71 -22.55
C GLU A 44 -1.95 2.32 -21.88
N VAL A 45 -3.12 1.84 -21.44
CA VAL A 45 -3.26 0.53 -20.79
C VAL A 45 -3.00 -0.61 -21.78
N LYS A 46 -3.48 -0.48 -23.03
CA LYS A 46 -3.25 -1.44 -24.11
C LYS A 46 -1.77 -1.54 -24.47
N LEU A 47 -1.09 -0.40 -24.64
CA LEU A 47 0.35 -0.35 -24.92
C LEU A 47 1.16 -1.03 -23.81
N ALA A 48 0.79 -0.82 -22.55
CA ALA A 48 1.42 -1.47 -21.41
C ALA A 48 1.01 -2.94 -21.23
N ASN A 49 0.07 -3.47 -22.03
CA ASN A 49 -0.55 -4.77 -21.87
C ASN A 49 -0.97 -5.03 -20.41
N GLY A 50 -1.58 -4.02 -19.77
CA GLY A 50 -2.03 -4.04 -18.38
C GLY A 50 -0.93 -4.03 -17.31
N ARG A 51 0.35 -3.88 -17.66
CA ARG A 51 1.49 -3.90 -16.74
C ARG A 51 1.98 -2.50 -16.42
N LEU A 52 1.15 -1.75 -15.70
CA LEU A 52 1.45 -0.38 -15.31
C LEU A 52 2.13 -0.33 -13.94
N PRO A 53 3.33 0.26 -13.82
CA PRO A 53 3.91 0.58 -12.52
C PRO A 53 3.04 1.59 -11.76
N PHE A 54 2.94 1.46 -10.43
CA PHE A 54 2.10 2.35 -9.60
C PHE A 54 2.51 3.83 -9.73
N TRP A 55 3.81 4.11 -9.91
CA TRP A 55 4.32 5.46 -10.11
C TRP A 55 3.81 6.05 -11.44
N HIS A 56 3.74 5.23 -12.49
CA HIS A 56 3.21 5.66 -13.78
C HIS A 56 1.72 5.99 -13.66
N TYR A 57 0.93 5.13 -13.00
CA TYR A 57 -0.48 5.41 -12.71
C TYR A 57 -0.67 6.77 -12.02
N ALA A 58 0.09 7.02 -10.95
CA ALA A 58 -0.02 8.27 -10.20
C ALA A 58 0.40 9.53 -10.97
N LYS A 59 1.28 9.37 -11.95
CA LYS A 59 1.62 10.45 -12.88
C LYS A 59 0.52 10.73 -13.90
N MET A 60 -0.13 9.67 -14.39
CA MET A 60 -0.99 9.74 -15.56
C MET A 60 -2.45 10.05 -15.25
N LEU A 61 -2.95 9.64 -14.08
CA LEU A 61 -4.36 9.78 -13.70
C LEU A 61 -4.90 11.20 -13.90
N LEU A 62 -4.13 12.22 -13.51
CA LEU A 62 -4.54 13.63 -13.60
C LEU A 62 -3.68 14.44 -14.59
N LYS A 63 -3.09 13.78 -15.59
CA LYS A 63 -2.20 14.42 -16.59
C LYS A 63 -2.85 15.61 -17.29
N LYS A 64 -4.15 15.51 -17.63
CA LYS A 64 -4.91 16.60 -18.29
C LYS A 64 -5.06 17.84 -17.42
N GLU A 65 -5.02 17.69 -16.10
CA GLU A 65 -5.04 18.80 -15.12
C GLU A 65 -3.63 19.32 -14.80
N GLN A 66 -2.58 18.76 -15.42
CA GLN A 66 -1.19 19.01 -15.05
C GLN A 66 -0.90 18.67 -13.57
N MET A 67 -1.61 17.69 -13.02
CA MET A 67 -1.48 17.26 -11.62
C MET A 67 -0.94 15.83 -11.55
N VAL A 68 -0.40 15.48 -10.38
CA VAL A 68 -0.12 14.10 -9.99
C VAL A 68 -0.71 13.80 -8.62
N ILE A 69 -0.86 12.51 -8.32
CA ILE A 69 -1.30 12.02 -7.01
C ILE A 69 -0.15 11.38 -6.23
N GLY A 70 -0.31 11.26 -4.91
CA GLY A 70 0.64 10.54 -4.05
C GLY A 70 0.51 9.01 -4.17
N PHE A 71 1.61 8.29 -3.99
CA PHE A 71 1.64 6.84 -3.85
C PHE A 71 1.34 6.41 -2.41
N TYR A 72 1.81 7.19 -1.43
CA TYR A 72 1.45 6.94 -0.03
C TYR A 72 0.03 7.40 0.27
N ASP A 73 -0.57 8.33 -0.46
CA ASP A 73 -2.00 8.65 -0.39
C ASP A 73 -2.50 9.21 -1.73
N SER A 74 -3.22 8.38 -2.50
CA SER A 74 -3.75 8.75 -3.82
C SER A 74 -4.86 9.82 -3.77
N SER A 75 -5.36 10.19 -2.58
CA SER A 75 -6.28 11.32 -2.43
C SER A 75 -5.57 12.68 -2.37
N VAL A 76 -4.25 12.69 -2.14
CA VAL A 76 -3.42 13.90 -2.14
C VAL A 76 -2.91 14.14 -3.55
N LYS A 77 -3.12 15.36 -4.06
CA LYS A 77 -2.61 15.80 -5.36
C LYS A 77 -1.71 17.03 -5.27
N ALA A 78 -0.77 17.14 -6.20
CA ALA A 78 0.09 18.30 -6.36
C ALA A 78 0.30 18.64 -7.83
N LEU A 79 0.71 19.88 -8.10
CA LEU A 79 1.11 20.32 -9.43
C LEU A 79 2.26 19.46 -9.95
N ASN A 80 2.17 19.01 -11.19
CA ASN A 80 3.27 18.38 -11.89
C ASN A 80 4.19 19.45 -12.50
N PRO A 81 5.41 19.64 -11.97
CA PRO A 81 6.35 20.62 -12.51
C PRO A 81 6.89 20.22 -13.89
N PHE A 82 6.85 18.94 -14.25
CA PHE A 82 7.44 18.39 -15.47
C PHE A 82 6.50 17.37 -16.14
N PRO A 83 5.39 17.83 -16.73
CA PRO A 83 4.41 16.96 -17.41
C PRO A 83 4.98 16.30 -18.67
N ASP A 84 6.05 16.86 -19.24
CA ASP A 84 6.75 16.44 -20.45
C ASP A 84 7.82 15.36 -20.21
N ARG A 85 8.36 15.24 -18.98
CA ARG A 85 9.45 14.29 -18.66
C ARG A 85 8.90 12.90 -18.37
N GLU A 86 9.73 11.86 -18.48
CA GLU A 86 9.38 10.52 -17.97
C GLU A 86 9.67 10.37 -16.47
N GLY A 87 9.08 9.35 -15.85
CA GLY A 87 9.26 9.05 -14.42
C GLY A 87 8.69 10.12 -13.47
N LEU A 88 9.03 10.00 -12.19
CA LEU A 88 8.65 10.93 -11.11
C LEU A 88 9.92 11.46 -10.45
N PRO A 89 10.54 12.53 -10.99
CA PRO A 89 11.81 13.06 -10.49
C PRO A 89 11.65 13.95 -9.25
N TYR A 90 10.54 13.85 -8.51
CA TYR A 90 10.23 14.74 -7.39
C TYR A 90 9.59 13.98 -6.23
N PRO A 91 9.66 14.53 -4.99
CA PRO A 91 9.13 13.87 -3.81
C PRO A 91 7.64 13.59 -3.92
N ASP A 92 7.22 12.46 -3.38
CA ASP A 92 5.80 12.10 -3.29
C ASP A 92 5.02 13.22 -2.57
N PRO A 93 3.93 13.75 -3.16
CA PRO A 93 3.20 14.87 -2.58
C PRO A 93 2.55 14.54 -1.23
N SER A 94 2.25 13.28 -0.96
CA SER A 94 1.71 12.82 0.32
C SER A 94 2.76 12.65 1.42
N LEU A 95 4.06 12.67 1.09
CA LEU A 95 5.17 12.68 2.07
C LEU A 95 5.85 14.04 2.23
N ALA A 96 5.99 14.82 1.16
CA ALA A 96 6.82 16.04 1.14
C ALA A 96 6.46 17.06 2.24
N GLY A 97 5.17 17.17 2.58
CA GLY A 97 4.69 18.01 3.68
C GLY A 97 4.92 17.36 5.05
N PRO A 98 4.32 16.18 5.33
CA PRO A 98 4.45 15.49 6.60
C PRO A 98 5.88 15.25 7.07
N GLU A 99 6.82 14.92 6.19
CA GLU A 99 8.22 14.68 6.55
C GLU A 99 8.85 15.87 7.28
N ARG A 100 8.64 17.08 6.77
CA ARG A 100 9.19 18.31 7.37
C ARG A 100 8.56 18.62 8.72
N LEU A 101 7.25 18.44 8.82
CA LEU A 101 6.50 18.67 10.05
C LEU A 101 6.91 17.68 11.13
N PHE A 102 7.02 16.40 10.80
CA PHE A 102 7.43 15.37 11.75
C PHE A 102 8.89 15.51 12.15
N ALA A 103 9.81 15.80 11.21
CA ALA A 103 11.21 16.05 11.52
C ALA A 103 11.38 17.23 12.49
N SER A 104 10.66 18.34 12.27
CA SER A 104 10.68 19.47 13.22
C SER A 104 10.08 19.10 14.57
N GLY A 105 8.93 18.41 14.56
CA GLY A 105 8.20 18.03 15.79
C GLY A 105 9.01 17.11 16.69
N ILE A 106 9.64 16.08 16.13
CA ILE A 106 10.44 15.13 16.92
C ILE A 106 11.72 15.78 17.45
N ASN A 107 12.39 16.63 16.66
CA ASN A 107 13.58 17.35 17.12
C ASN A 107 13.25 18.30 18.28
N ALA A 108 12.08 18.96 18.22
CA ALA A 108 11.58 19.77 19.33
C ALA A 108 11.24 18.88 20.55
N HIS A 109 10.55 17.76 20.35
CA HIS A 109 10.16 16.83 21.41
C HIS A 109 11.36 16.28 22.19
N ILE A 110 12.37 15.77 21.48
CA ILE A 110 13.58 15.18 22.05
C ILE A 110 14.35 16.20 22.91
N ARG A 111 14.56 17.42 22.40
CA ARG A 111 15.36 18.44 23.10
C ARG A 111 14.60 19.14 24.21
N HIS A 112 13.33 19.51 23.97
CA HIS A 112 12.59 20.35 24.90
C HIS A 112 11.86 19.56 25.98
N TYR A 113 11.33 18.38 25.65
CA TYR A 113 10.50 17.59 26.57
C TYR A 113 11.26 16.41 27.16
N LEU A 114 11.95 15.63 26.33
CA LEU A 114 12.75 14.49 26.81
C LEU A 114 14.10 14.91 27.40
N LYS A 115 14.54 16.16 27.14
CA LYS A 115 15.82 16.72 27.62
C LYS A 115 17.03 15.87 27.24
N LEU A 116 16.97 15.19 26.09
CA LEU A 116 18.10 14.45 25.58
C LEU A 116 19.07 15.43 24.91
N ASP A 117 20.25 15.57 25.52
CA ASP A 117 21.38 16.31 24.97
C ASP A 117 22.31 15.35 24.20
N THR A 118 22.46 15.58 22.90
CA THR A 118 23.25 14.71 22.03
C THR A 118 23.71 15.44 20.78
N GLU A 119 24.95 15.18 20.37
CA GLU A 119 25.53 15.63 19.10
C GLU A 119 25.08 14.78 17.90
N ARG A 120 24.29 13.72 18.12
CA ARG A 120 23.82 12.84 17.04
C ARG A 120 22.74 13.53 16.21
N GLU A 121 22.85 13.41 14.89
CA GLU A 121 21.82 13.86 13.96
C GLU A 121 20.61 12.92 14.00
N TYR A 122 19.41 13.49 13.98
CA TYR A 122 18.18 12.72 13.83
C TYR A 122 17.88 12.53 12.34
N HIS A 123 18.02 11.30 11.85
CA HIS A 123 17.61 10.93 10.50
C HIS A 123 16.19 10.36 10.51
N LEU A 124 15.26 11.04 9.82
CA LEU A 124 13.86 10.57 9.69
C LEU A 124 13.80 9.22 8.94
N LEU A 125 14.63 9.06 7.91
CA LEU A 125 14.82 7.84 7.14
C LEU A 125 16.30 7.74 6.75
N SER A 126 16.94 6.60 6.99
CA SER A 126 18.32 6.36 6.55
C SER A 126 18.32 5.50 5.30
N HIS A 127 18.68 6.10 4.17
CA HIS A 127 18.90 5.36 2.94
C HIS A 127 20.08 4.40 3.06
N GLU A 128 21.15 4.76 3.77
CA GLU A 128 22.28 3.86 4.00
C GLU A 128 21.84 2.56 4.68
N VAL A 129 21.06 2.66 5.77
CA VAL A 129 20.51 1.49 6.46
C VAL A 129 19.59 0.69 5.53
N ASN A 130 18.77 1.37 4.73
CA ASN A 130 17.89 0.71 3.76
C ASN A 130 18.68 -0.08 2.70
N HIS A 131 19.74 0.48 2.14
CA HIS A 131 20.60 -0.20 1.15
C HIS A 131 21.44 -1.32 1.77
N ALA A 132 21.83 -1.18 3.04
CA ALA A 132 22.61 -2.18 3.76
C ALA A 132 21.75 -3.34 4.30
N TRP A 133 20.42 -3.22 4.25
CA TRP A 133 19.50 -4.24 4.77
C TRP A 133 19.65 -5.55 3.99
N LYS A 134 19.93 -6.64 4.72
CA LYS A 134 20.04 -7.98 4.15
C LYS A 134 18.79 -8.77 4.52
N MET A 135 18.11 -9.31 3.52
CA MET A 135 17.13 -10.37 3.76
C MET A 135 17.90 -11.66 3.97
N GLU A 136 17.62 -12.41 5.04
CA GLU A 136 18.24 -13.72 5.22
C GLU A 136 17.92 -14.59 4.00
N GLU A 137 18.96 -15.10 3.35
CA GLU A 137 18.81 -15.99 2.20
C GLU A 137 18.18 -17.30 2.68
N THR A 138 16.88 -17.42 2.48
CA THR A 138 16.22 -18.71 2.56
C THR A 138 16.44 -19.47 1.25
N HIS A 139 16.49 -20.80 1.31
CA HIS A 139 16.67 -21.69 0.16
C HIS A 139 15.80 -21.24 -1.02
N ALA A 140 16.23 -21.41 -2.29
CA ALA A 140 15.51 -20.94 -3.49
C ALA A 140 14.03 -21.39 -3.63
N PHE A 141 13.58 -22.33 -2.78
CA PHE A 141 12.21 -22.84 -2.70
C PHE A 141 11.41 -22.27 -1.51
N ASN A 142 12.03 -21.59 -0.55
CA ASN A 142 11.36 -20.83 0.51
C ASN A 142 10.95 -19.46 -0.03
N ARG A 143 9.85 -19.46 -0.78
CA ARG A 143 9.39 -18.28 -1.50
C ARG A 143 8.23 -17.63 -0.79
N GLN A 144 8.54 -16.82 0.21
CA GLN A 144 7.92 -15.51 0.46
C GLN A 144 8.59 -14.87 1.68
N VAL A 145 9.26 -13.73 1.48
CA VAL A 145 9.58 -12.84 2.61
C VAL A 145 8.25 -12.29 3.12
N GLY A 146 7.89 -12.65 4.34
CA GLY A 146 6.61 -12.29 4.93
C GLY A 146 6.48 -12.88 6.33
N ALA A 147 5.35 -12.59 6.99
CA ALA A 147 5.08 -13.04 8.35
C ALA A 147 3.90 -14.05 8.43
N THR A 148 3.43 -14.57 7.29
CA THR A 148 2.20 -15.38 7.23
C THR A 148 2.35 -16.72 7.93
N ASP A 149 3.53 -17.35 7.83
CA ASP A 149 3.80 -18.62 8.49
C ASP A 149 4.03 -18.44 10.00
N GLU A 150 4.72 -17.39 10.41
CA GLU A 150 4.94 -17.00 11.79
C GLU A 150 3.61 -16.67 12.48
N LEU A 151 2.74 -15.91 11.82
CA LEU A 151 1.40 -15.61 12.32
C LEU A 151 0.56 -16.90 12.45
N ARG A 152 0.59 -17.78 11.43
CA ARG A 152 -0.12 -19.07 11.48
C ARG A 152 0.39 -19.95 12.62
N PHE A 153 1.70 -20.02 12.80
CA PHE A 153 2.35 -20.77 13.87
C PHE A 153 1.99 -20.20 15.25
N GLY A 154 2.06 -18.87 15.42
CA GLY A 154 1.67 -18.18 16.65
C GLY A 154 0.20 -18.42 17.02
N MET A 155 -0.71 -18.39 16.05
CA MET A 155 -2.14 -18.69 16.27
C MET A 155 -2.40 -20.17 16.60
N ALA A 156 -1.52 -21.08 16.19
CA ALA A 156 -1.62 -22.50 16.55
C ALA A 156 -1.14 -22.74 18.00
N LEU A 157 -0.07 -22.05 18.42
CA LEU A 157 0.46 -22.14 19.78
C LEU A 157 -0.41 -21.40 20.81
N ASN A 158 -1.00 -20.28 20.42
CA ASN A 158 -1.89 -19.49 21.27
C ASN A 158 -3.29 -19.42 20.64
N PRO A 159 -4.19 -20.34 21.03
CA PRO A 159 -5.58 -20.30 20.58
C PRO A 159 -6.33 -19.03 20.98
N HIS A 160 -5.83 -18.20 21.89
CA HIS A 160 -6.47 -16.92 22.24
C HIS A 160 -5.91 -15.73 21.46
N MET A 161 -4.89 -15.92 20.60
CA MET A 161 -4.32 -14.85 19.80
C MET A 161 -5.35 -14.26 18.84
N LYS A 162 -5.57 -12.95 18.97
CA LYS A 162 -6.38 -12.14 18.05
C LYS A 162 -5.44 -11.26 17.23
N ILE A 163 -5.79 -11.05 15.97
CA ILE A 163 -5.01 -10.24 15.02
C ILE A 163 -5.92 -9.17 14.44
N ILE A 164 -5.43 -7.94 14.37
CA ILE A 164 -6.04 -6.87 13.56
C ILE A 164 -5.02 -6.36 12.55
N ILE A 165 -5.43 -6.30 11.28
CA ILE A 165 -4.66 -5.75 10.17
C ILE A 165 -5.43 -4.53 9.65
N VAL A 166 -4.74 -3.40 9.55
CA VAL A 166 -5.35 -2.11 9.18
C VAL A 166 -4.66 -1.48 8.00
N HIS A 167 -5.43 -0.81 7.14
CA HIS A 167 -4.92 -0.12 5.96
C HIS A 167 -5.65 1.20 5.72
N GLY A 168 -4.99 2.11 5.00
CA GLY A 168 -5.67 3.19 4.29
C GLY A 168 -6.19 2.71 2.93
N ASN A 169 -7.36 3.19 2.52
CA ASN A 169 -7.96 2.86 1.21
C ASN A 169 -7.15 3.39 0.02
N HIS A 170 -6.40 4.48 0.20
CA HIS A 170 -5.66 5.19 -0.85
C HIS A 170 -4.16 4.90 -0.83
N ASP A 171 -3.74 3.85 -0.13
CA ASP A 171 -2.35 3.40 -0.08
C ASP A 171 -2.02 2.52 -1.29
N MET A 172 -1.11 2.99 -2.14
CA MET A 172 -0.63 2.22 -3.29
C MET A 172 0.66 1.45 -3.00
N VAL A 173 1.37 1.77 -1.92
CA VAL A 173 2.62 1.13 -1.52
C VAL A 173 2.34 -0.20 -0.85
N THR A 174 1.36 -0.23 0.07
CA THR A 174 0.87 -1.47 0.70
C THR A 174 -0.65 -1.61 0.62
N PRO A 175 -1.20 -1.89 -0.58
CA PRO A 175 -2.65 -1.93 -0.80
C PRO A 175 -3.34 -2.95 0.10
N TYR A 176 -4.47 -2.55 0.70
CA TYR A 176 -5.23 -3.40 1.64
C TYR A 176 -5.59 -4.78 1.07
N PHE A 177 -5.83 -4.83 -0.24
CA PHE A 177 -6.25 -6.04 -0.92
C PHE A 177 -5.16 -7.12 -0.94
N ALA A 178 -3.88 -6.73 -0.88
CA ALA A 178 -2.77 -7.67 -0.74
C ALA A 178 -2.88 -8.44 0.57
N SER A 179 -3.07 -7.75 1.70
CA SER A 179 -3.27 -8.38 3.01
C SER A 179 -4.52 -9.23 3.08
N LYS A 180 -5.64 -8.76 2.52
CA LYS A 180 -6.88 -9.54 2.42
C LYS A 180 -6.66 -10.87 1.70
N ARG A 181 -5.94 -10.86 0.57
CA ARG A 181 -5.58 -12.06 -0.19
C ARG A 181 -4.63 -12.97 0.58
N LEU A 182 -3.60 -12.41 1.24
CA LEU A 182 -2.66 -13.18 2.06
C LEU A 182 -3.38 -13.93 3.18
N VAL A 183 -4.30 -13.27 3.91
CA VAL A 183 -5.12 -13.90 4.95
C VAL A 183 -5.94 -15.06 4.37
N SER A 184 -6.51 -14.92 3.17
CA SER A 184 -7.23 -16.03 2.50
C SER A 184 -6.30 -17.20 2.14
N GLN A 185 -5.02 -16.94 1.90
CA GLN A 185 -4.01 -17.94 1.51
C GLN A 185 -3.29 -18.59 2.71
N MET A 186 -3.42 -18.07 3.92
CA MET A 186 -2.77 -18.57 5.15
C MET A 186 -3.22 -19.98 5.59
N ARG A 187 -4.21 -20.61 4.96
CA ARG A 187 -4.69 -21.98 5.30
C ARG A 187 -5.13 -22.14 6.77
N LEU A 188 -5.72 -21.10 7.35
CA LEU A 188 -6.22 -21.08 8.73
C LEU A 188 -7.50 -21.91 8.89
N THR A 189 -7.73 -22.48 10.08
CA THR A 189 -9.01 -23.12 10.42
C THR A 189 -10.15 -22.10 10.50
N PRO A 190 -11.43 -22.50 10.41
CA PRO A 190 -12.56 -21.59 10.58
C PRO A 190 -12.52 -20.78 11.89
N GLU A 191 -12.06 -21.40 12.99
CA GLU A 191 -11.93 -20.78 14.31
C GLU A 191 -10.80 -19.75 14.35
N GLN A 192 -9.68 -20.04 13.70
CA GLN A 192 -8.57 -19.08 13.56
C GLN A 192 -8.99 -17.89 12.70
N LYS A 193 -9.68 -18.12 11.58
CA LYS A 193 -10.16 -17.03 10.70
C LYS A 193 -11.05 -16.02 11.43
N LYS A 194 -11.88 -16.47 12.38
CA LYS A 194 -12.73 -15.59 13.21
C LYS A 194 -11.93 -14.64 14.12
N LYS A 195 -10.65 -14.92 14.37
CA LYS A 195 -9.76 -14.12 15.23
C LYS A 195 -8.95 -13.07 14.46
N ILE A 196 -9.10 -13.01 13.13
CA ILE A 196 -8.45 -12.02 12.29
C ILE A 196 -9.48 -10.96 11.87
N SER A 197 -9.18 -9.70 12.21
CA SER A 197 -9.94 -8.54 11.78
C SER A 197 -9.17 -7.76 10.72
N LEU A 198 -9.80 -7.49 9.58
CA LEU A 198 -9.30 -6.57 8.55
C LEU A 198 -10.14 -5.29 8.60
N LYS A 199 -9.50 -4.13 8.74
CA LYS A 199 -10.18 -2.83 8.79
C LYS A 199 -9.49 -1.83 7.88
N ASN A 200 -10.29 -1.13 7.08
CA ASN A 200 -9.77 -0.07 6.22
C ASN A 200 -10.30 1.28 6.71
N PHE A 201 -9.44 2.30 6.61
CA PHE A 201 -9.74 3.67 6.97
C PHE A 201 -9.59 4.58 5.74
N ASN A 202 -10.23 5.74 5.76
CA ASN A 202 -10.02 6.73 4.71
C ASN A 202 -8.60 7.32 4.82
N GLY A 203 -7.99 7.66 3.68
CA GLY A 203 -6.59 8.07 3.60
C GLY A 203 -5.68 6.95 3.11
N GLY A 204 -4.40 7.25 3.01
CA GLY A 204 -3.37 6.34 2.50
C GLY A 204 -2.56 5.63 3.58
N HIS A 205 -1.28 5.42 3.33
CA HIS A 205 -0.33 4.69 4.15
C HIS A 205 -0.28 5.21 5.60
N MET A 206 -0.28 6.54 5.77
CA MET A 206 -0.39 7.20 7.07
C MET A 206 -1.81 7.72 7.33
N PHE A 207 -2.85 6.91 7.09
CA PHE A 207 -4.26 7.32 7.21
C PHE A 207 -4.60 8.04 8.51
N TYR A 208 -3.88 7.77 9.60
CA TYR A 208 -4.05 8.41 10.92
C TYR A 208 -3.62 9.88 10.95
N THR A 209 -3.04 10.44 9.89
CA THR A 209 -2.81 11.89 9.77
C THR A 209 -4.15 12.61 9.55
N TRP A 210 -5.10 11.97 8.88
CA TRP A 210 -6.48 12.46 8.76
C TRP A 210 -7.22 12.34 10.10
N GLU A 211 -7.80 13.44 10.56
CA GLU A 211 -8.41 13.51 11.90
C GLU A 211 -9.51 12.47 12.13
N LYS A 212 -10.45 12.36 11.20
CA LYS A 212 -11.56 11.40 11.31
C LYS A 212 -11.05 9.96 11.35
N SER A 213 -10.15 9.59 10.44
CA SER A 213 -9.55 8.26 10.38
C SER A 213 -8.76 7.93 11.64
N ARG A 214 -8.06 8.90 12.23
CA ARG A 214 -7.36 8.74 13.52
C ARG A 214 -8.32 8.43 14.66
N GLN A 215 -9.42 9.18 14.77
CA GLN A 215 -10.45 8.95 15.79
C GLN A 215 -11.13 7.58 15.63
N ASP A 216 -11.46 7.22 14.39
CA ASP A 216 -12.09 5.92 14.07
C ASP A 216 -11.13 4.76 14.35
N PHE A 217 -9.84 4.93 14.04
CA PHE A 217 -8.81 3.95 14.34
C PHE A 217 -8.62 3.77 15.85
N CYS A 218 -8.51 4.87 16.62
CA CYS A 218 -8.44 4.80 18.07
C CYS A 218 -9.64 4.07 18.68
N THR A 219 -10.85 4.36 18.18
CA THR A 219 -12.08 3.71 18.64
C THR A 219 -12.07 2.21 18.31
N THR A 220 -11.64 1.85 17.11
CA THR A 220 -11.51 0.47 16.65
C THR A 220 -10.53 -0.32 17.51
N ILE A 221 -9.35 0.25 17.81
CA ILE A 221 -8.34 -0.40 18.65
C ILE A 221 -8.82 -0.57 20.09
N LYS A 222 -9.48 0.45 20.68
CA LYS A 222 -10.08 0.33 22.02
C LYS A 222 -11.05 -0.86 22.09
N LYS A 223 -11.98 -0.93 21.14
CA LYS A 223 -12.93 -2.04 21.03
C LYS A 223 -12.23 -3.39 20.86
N PHE A 224 -11.22 -3.47 19.99
CA PHE A 224 -10.48 -4.70 19.73
C PHE A 224 -9.75 -5.24 20.98
N VAL A 225 -9.25 -4.35 21.84
CA VAL A 225 -8.55 -4.72 23.08
C VAL A 225 -9.53 -5.09 24.21
N GLU A 226 -10.72 -4.50 24.23
CA GLU A 226 -11.76 -4.77 25.23
C GLU A 226 -12.53 -6.08 24.97
N GLU A 227 -12.65 -6.50 23.70
CA GLU A 227 -13.24 -7.79 23.29
C GLU A 227 -12.34 -8.98 23.62
#